data_AF-A0A3Q7URB0-F1
#
_entry.id   AF-A0A3Q7URB0-F1
#
_cell.length_a   1.000
_cell.length_b   1.000
_cell.length_c   1.000
_cell.angle_alpha   90.00
_cell.angle_beta   90.00
_cell.angle_gamma   90.00
#
_symmetry.space_group_name_H-M   'P 1'
#
loop_
_entity.id
_entity.type
_entity.pdbx_description
1 polymer ?
#
loop_
_entity_poly.entity_id
_entity_poly.type
_entity_poly.pdbx_seq_one_letter_code
_entity_poly.pdbx_strand_id
1 'polypeptide(L)'
;MVFGLSVLYFLFLVFLLFLNFDQVKSLMYWLDPNLRYATREADIMEYAVNCHVITWERIISHFDIFAFGHFWGWAMKALLIRSYGLCWTISITWELTELFFMHLLPNFAECWWDQVILDILLCNGGGIWLGMVVCRFLEMRTYHWASFKDIHTTTGKIKRAVLQFTPASWTYVRWFDPKSSFQRVAGIYLFMIIWQLTELNTFFLKHIFVFQASHPLSWCRILFIGGITAPTVRQYYAYLTDTQCKRVGTQCWVFGVIGFLEAIVCIKFGQDLFSKTQILYVVLWLLCVAFTTFLCLYGMVWYAEHYGHREKTYSECDDGTYGPEIWSHAKGSKGSEDSPPKHPGNHESHSSRRRNRHSKSKVTNGLGKK
;
A
#
# COMPACT_ATOMS: atom_id res chain seq x y z
N MET A 1 20.94 4.99 4.66
CA MET A 1 20.41 5.60 5.90
C MET A 1 19.26 4.78 6.49
N VAL A 2 18.10 4.64 5.83
CA VAL A 2 16.94 3.88 6.37
C VAL A 2 17.32 2.47 6.88
N PHE A 3 18.09 1.68 6.12
CA PHE A 3 18.57 0.36 6.57
C PHE A 3 19.32 0.40 7.90
N GLY A 4 20.24 1.36 8.03
CA GLY A 4 21.07 1.48 9.23
C GLY A 4 20.20 1.80 10.44
N LEU A 5 19.21 2.68 10.29
CA LEU A 5 18.27 2.96 11.36
C LEU A 5 17.41 1.74 11.73
N SER A 6 16.97 0.95 10.75
CA SER A 6 16.27 -0.32 11.01
C SER A 6 17.13 -1.29 11.81
N VAL A 7 18.42 -1.44 11.47
CA VAL A 7 19.35 -2.30 12.21
C VAL A 7 19.58 -1.77 13.63
N LEU A 8 19.74 -0.47 13.81
CA LEU A 8 19.87 0.13 15.15
C LEU A 8 18.61 -0.11 15.99
N TYR A 9 17.42 0.02 15.41
CA TYR A 9 16.17 -0.26 16.10
C TYR A 9 16.03 -1.73 16.46
N PHE A 10 16.40 -2.63 15.55
CA PHE A 10 16.49 -4.07 15.82
C PHE A 10 17.41 -4.36 17.03
N LEU A 11 18.62 -3.79 17.05
CA LEU A 11 19.56 -3.96 18.17
C LEU A 11 19.00 -3.39 19.48
N PHE A 12 18.30 -2.25 19.41
CA PHE A 12 17.63 -1.66 20.56
C PHE A 12 16.52 -2.56 21.12
N LEU A 13 15.69 -3.18 20.27
CA LEU A 13 14.67 -4.14 20.71
C LEU A 13 15.31 -5.37 21.36
N VAL A 14 16.40 -5.89 20.79
CA VAL A 14 17.15 -6.99 21.40
C VAL A 14 17.70 -6.57 22.77
N PHE A 15 18.26 -5.37 22.89
CA PHE A 15 18.70 -4.83 24.17
C PHE A 15 17.56 -4.73 25.19
N LEU A 16 16.39 -4.21 24.80
CA LEU A 16 15.20 -4.16 25.66
C LEU A 16 14.79 -5.56 26.15
N LEU A 17 14.93 -6.59 25.34
CA LEU A 17 14.63 -7.97 25.76
C LEU A 17 15.56 -8.49 26.86
N PHE A 18 16.72 -7.89 27.11
CA PHE A 18 17.59 -8.24 28.25
C PHE A 18 17.29 -7.42 29.52
N LEU A 19 16.50 -6.36 29.42
CA LEU A 19 16.14 -5.52 30.56
C LEU A 19 14.93 -6.05 31.33
N ASN A 20 14.87 -5.74 32.63
CA ASN A 20 13.69 -5.88 33.46
C ASN A 20 12.75 -4.68 33.31
N PHE A 21 11.47 -4.85 33.66
CA PHE A 21 10.46 -3.80 33.45
C PHE A 21 10.81 -2.48 34.15
N ASP A 22 11.34 -2.54 35.37
CA ASP A 22 11.75 -1.34 36.11
C ASP A 22 12.96 -0.63 35.48
N GLN A 23 13.86 -1.38 34.84
CA GLN A 23 14.98 -0.80 34.09
C GLN A 23 14.50 -0.10 32.82
N VAL A 24 13.52 -0.68 32.11
CA VAL A 24 12.90 -0.04 30.95
C VAL A 24 12.18 1.24 31.35
N LYS A 25 11.40 1.24 32.45
CA LYS A 25 10.79 2.46 32.99
C LYS A 25 11.84 3.51 33.36
N SER A 26 12.94 3.09 34.00
CA SER A 26 14.03 4.00 34.35
C SER A 26 14.64 4.66 33.12
N LEU A 27 14.86 3.90 32.04
CA LEU A 27 15.30 4.44 30.75
C LEU A 27 14.29 5.42 30.16
N MET A 28 13.00 5.08 30.20
CA MET A 28 11.93 5.98 29.72
C MET A 28 11.85 7.28 30.52
N TYR A 29 11.95 7.21 31.85
CA TYR A 29 11.94 8.39 32.72
C TYR A 29 13.20 9.24 32.60
N TRP A 30 14.32 8.64 32.17
CA TRP A 30 15.52 9.37 31.83
C TRP A 30 15.35 10.12 30.50
N LEU A 31 14.63 9.53 29.53
CA LEU A 31 14.32 10.17 28.25
C LEU A 31 13.29 11.29 28.39
N ASP A 32 12.20 11.04 29.13
CA ASP A 32 11.20 12.04 29.50
C ASP A 32 10.73 11.84 30.96
N PRO A 33 11.13 12.74 31.88
CA PRO A 33 10.72 12.66 33.28
C PRO A 33 9.21 12.74 33.52
N ASN A 34 8.44 13.33 32.60
CA ASN A 34 6.98 13.49 32.77
C ASN A 34 6.23 12.16 32.69
N LEU A 35 6.83 11.14 32.07
CA LEU A 35 6.26 9.79 31.99
C LEU A 35 6.05 9.14 33.37
N ARG A 36 6.66 9.67 34.44
CA ARG A 36 6.40 9.23 35.82
C ARG A 36 4.98 9.49 36.29
N TYR A 37 4.34 10.51 35.73
CA TYR A 37 2.98 10.94 36.07
C TYR A 37 1.98 10.58 34.97
N ALA A 38 2.43 9.89 33.92
CA ALA A 38 1.57 9.48 32.83
C ALA A 38 0.57 8.43 33.32
N THR A 39 -0.69 8.68 33.03
CA THR A 39 -1.80 7.74 33.22
C THR A 39 -2.15 7.09 31.90
N ARG A 40 -2.66 5.87 31.96
CA ARG A 40 -3.10 5.16 30.77
C ARG A 40 -4.40 5.78 30.27
N GLU A 41 -4.52 5.95 28.95
CA GLU A 41 -5.75 6.48 28.33
C GLU A 41 -6.98 5.65 28.69
N ALA A 42 -6.83 4.32 28.74
CA ALA A 42 -7.85 3.37 29.18
C ALA A 42 -8.44 3.66 30.56
N ASP A 43 -7.72 4.36 31.43
CA ASP A 43 -8.13 4.63 32.81
C ASP A 43 -8.84 5.99 32.96
N ILE A 44 -8.85 6.82 31.91
CA ILE A 44 -9.39 8.20 31.94
C ILE A 44 -10.54 8.38 30.95
N MET A 45 -10.47 7.70 29.81
CA MET A 45 -11.43 7.85 28.72
C MET A 45 -12.56 6.82 28.85
N GLU A 46 -13.78 7.24 28.54
CA GLU A 46 -14.94 6.36 28.44
C GLU A 46 -15.07 5.85 27.01
N TYR A 47 -15.01 4.52 26.84
CA TYR A 47 -15.03 3.86 25.53
C TYR A 47 -16.41 3.22 25.27
N ALA A 48 -16.95 3.41 24.06
CA ALA A 48 -18.22 2.87 23.56
C ALA A 48 -19.47 3.10 24.46
N VAL A 49 -19.60 4.28 25.08
CA VAL A 49 -20.75 4.61 25.95
C VAL A 49 -21.90 5.25 25.15
N ASN A 50 -23.11 4.70 25.28
CA ASN A 50 -24.35 5.22 24.68
C ASN A 50 -24.34 5.36 23.15
N CYS A 51 -23.80 4.37 22.43
CA CYS A 51 -23.61 4.40 20.96
C CYS A 51 -24.89 4.47 20.10
N HIS A 52 -26.08 4.46 20.70
CA HIS A 52 -27.35 4.62 19.99
C HIS A 52 -27.79 6.08 19.86
N VAL A 53 -27.23 6.99 20.68
CA VAL A 53 -27.59 8.41 20.66
C VAL A 53 -26.57 9.14 19.79
N ILE A 54 -26.96 9.46 18.56
CA ILE A 54 -26.13 10.17 17.59
C ILE A 54 -26.59 11.63 17.54
N THR A 55 -25.87 12.52 18.22
CA THR A 55 -26.08 13.98 18.21
C THR A 55 -24.98 14.68 17.42
N TRP A 56 -25.25 15.88 16.92
CA TRP A 56 -24.23 16.64 16.16
C TRP A 56 -23.00 16.97 16.98
N GLU A 57 -23.19 17.35 18.24
CA GLU A 57 -22.11 17.65 19.18
C GLU A 57 -21.19 16.45 19.37
N ARG A 58 -21.75 15.25 19.46
CA ARG A 58 -21.00 14.00 19.57
C ARG A 58 -20.23 13.69 18.28
N ILE A 59 -20.84 13.86 17.11
CA ILE A 59 -20.09 13.61 15.86
C ILE A 59 -18.91 14.59 15.74
N ILE A 60 -19.10 15.87 16.09
CA ILE A 60 -18.01 16.87 16.04
C ILE A 60 -16.93 16.55 17.07
N SER A 61 -17.28 16.04 18.26
CA SER A 61 -16.27 15.67 19.26
C SER A 61 -15.41 14.48 18.83
N HIS A 62 -15.92 13.59 17.97
CA HIS A 62 -15.16 12.47 17.39
C HIS A 62 -14.34 12.89 16.16
N PHE A 63 -14.56 14.10 15.61
CA PHE A 63 -13.75 14.64 14.52
C PHE A 63 -12.47 15.30 15.04
N ASP A 64 -11.67 14.53 15.76
CA ASP A 64 -10.49 14.98 16.48
C ASP A 64 -9.19 14.56 15.78
N ILE A 65 -8.07 14.62 16.52
CA ILE A 65 -6.75 14.25 16.00
C ILE A 65 -6.69 12.81 15.48
N PHE A 66 -7.54 11.91 15.98
CA PHE A 66 -7.61 10.53 15.50
C PHE A 66 -8.25 10.46 14.11
N ALA A 67 -9.34 11.19 13.86
CA ALA A 67 -9.95 11.29 12.53
C ALA A 67 -8.94 11.83 11.48
N PHE A 68 -8.18 12.88 11.83
CA PHE A 68 -7.10 13.39 10.97
C PHE A 68 -5.97 12.36 10.79
N GLY A 69 -5.60 11.66 11.87
CA GLY A 69 -4.60 10.59 11.85
C GLY A 69 -5.01 9.43 10.94
N HIS A 70 -6.28 9.03 10.97
CA HIS A 70 -6.85 8.00 10.10
C HIS A 70 -6.79 8.47 8.65
N PHE A 71 -7.35 9.64 8.33
CA PHE A 71 -7.36 10.15 6.96
C PHE A 71 -5.96 10.27 6.34
N TRP A 72 -5.02 10.92 7.05
CA TRP A 72 -3.66 11.11 6.52
C TRP A 72 -2.81 9.84 6.58
N GLY A 73 -3.02 9.02 7.60
CA GLY A 73 -2.44 7.69 7.70
C GLY A 73 -2.82 6.85 6.49
N TRP A 74 -4.11 6.76 6.18
CA TRP A 74 -4.62 6.01 5.02
C TRP A 74 -4.18 6.56 3.69
N ALA A 75 -4.05 7.89 3.54
CA ALA A 75 -3.43 8.48 2.37
C ALA A 75 -1.99 8.00 2.20
N MET A 76 -1.19 7.97 3.27
CA MET A 76 0.18 7.44 3.22
C MET A 76 0.23 5.93 2.96
N LYS A 77 -0.61 5.13 3.63
CA LYS A 77 -0.71 3.67 3.40
C LYS A 77 -1.03 3.38 1.93
N ALA A 78 -1.97 4.13 1.34
CA ALA A 78 -2.32 4.01 -0.07
C ALA A 78 -1.17 4.38 -1.02
N LEU A 79 -0.34 5.38 -0.69
CA LEU A 79 0.87 5.70 -1.47
C LEU A 79 1.92 4.56 -1.46
N LEU A 80 1.98 3.80 -0.36
CA LEU A 80 2.90 2.66 -0.21
C LEU A 80 2.39 1.42 -0.94
N ILE A 81 1.12 1.07 -0.75
CA ILE A 81 0.52 -0.17 -1.26
C ILE A 81 0.06 0.00 -2.71
N ARG A 82 -0.50 1.16 -3.08
CA ARG A 82 -0.93 1.50 -4.46
C ARG A 82 -1.97 0.52 -5.03
N SER A 83 -2.88 0.05 -4.20
CA SER A 83 -3.99 -0.81 -4.62
C SER A 83 -5.23 -0.54 -3.79
N TYR A 84 -6.32 -0.16 -4.45
CA TYR A 84 -7.62 0.03 -3.79
C TYR A 84 -8.06 -1.23 -3.05
N GLY A 85 -8.04 -2.39 -3.70
CA GLY A 85 -8.52 -3.64 -3.10
C GLY A 85 -7.77 -4.01 -1.82
N LEU A 86 -6.44 -3.97 -1.86
CA LEU A 86 -5.64 -4.27 -0.67
C LEU A 86 -5.81 -3.21 0.42
N CYS A 87 -5.85 -1.92 0.09
CA CYS A 87 -6.03 -0.87 1.10
C CYS A 87 -7.39 -0.97 1.79
N TRP A 88 -8.47 -1.19 1.03
CA TRP A 88 -9.80 -1.39 1.61
C TRP A 88 -9.87 -2.66 2.47
N THR A 89 -9.18 -3.73 2.06
CA THR A 89 -9.11 -4.96 2.86
C THR A 89 -8.40 -4.72 4.18
N ILE A 90 -7.25 -4.03 4.17
CA ILE A 90 -6.55 -3.68 5.41
C ILE A 90 -7.42 -2.77 6.27
N SER A 91 -8.14 -1.82 5.67
CA SER A 91 -9.03 -0.89 6.41
C SER A 91 -10.12 -1.65 7.15
N ILE A 92 -10.83 -2.52 6.45
CA ILE A 92 -11.91 -3.34 7.04
C ILE A 92 -11.32 -4.32 8.07
N THR A 93 -10.20 -4.97 7.76
CA THR A 93 -9.60 -5.93 8.68
C THR A 93 -8.97 -5.27 9.90
N TRP A 94 -8.59 -3.98 9.83
CA TRP A 94 -8.16 -3.18 10.97
C TRP A 94 -9.28 -3.00 11.98
N GLU A 95 -10.46 -2.53 11.55
CA GLU A 95 -11.62 -2.44 12.45
C GLU A 95 -12.01 -3.81 13.05
N LEU A 96 -11.94 -4.88 12.25
CA LEU A 96 -12.15 -6.24 12.77
C LEU A 96 -11.10 -6.61 13.82
N THR A 97 -9.84 -6.22 13.61
CA THR A 97 -8.75 -6.46 14.57
C THR A 97 -9.05 -5.76 15.90
N GLU A 98 -9.52 -4.52 15.85
CA GLU A 98 -9.94 -3.78 17.04
C GLU A 98 -11.05 -4.51 17.79
N LEU A 99 -12.10 -4.97 17.09
CA LEU A 99 -13.18 -5.76 17.68
C LEU A 99 -12.70 -7.07 18.32
N PHE A 100 -11.77 -7.79 17.69
CA PHE A 100 -11.23 -9.03 18.27
C PHE A 100 -10.34 -8.77 19.49
N PHE A 101 -9.62 -7.65 19.54
CA PHE A 101 -8.66 -7.33 20.60
C PHE A 101 -9.16 -6.33 21.65
N MET A 102 -10.39 -5.83 21.55
CA MET A 102 -10.98 -4.89 22.54
C MET A 102 -11.01 -5.45 23.97
N HIS A 103 -11.06 -6.77 24.13
CA HIS A 103 -10.99 -7.44 25.43
C HIS A 103 -9.63 -7.26 26.13
N LEU A 104 -8.56 -6.98 25.37
CA LEU A 104 -7.24 -6.64 25.90
C LEU A 104 -7.06 -5.13 25.95
N LEU A 105 -7.47 -4.42 24.90
CA LEU A 105 -7.27 -2.99 24.77
C LEU A 105 -8.63 -2.27 24.79
N PRO A 106 -9.05 -1.71 25.94
CA PRO A 106 -10.32 -0.97 26.03
C PRO A 106 -10.41 0.19 25.04
N ASN A 107 -9.26 0.73 24.64
CA ASN A 107 -9.17 1.80 23.64
C ASN A 107 -9.77 1.44 22.28
N PHE A 108 -9.92 0.16 21.96
CA PHE A 108 -10.52 -0.33 20.71
C PHE A 108 -12.05 -0.47 20.78
N ALA A 109 -12.64 -0.25 21.96
CA ALA A 109 -14.09 -0.27 22.10
C ALA A 109 -14.66 1.08 21.64
N GLU A 110 -15.02 1.14 20.37
CA GLU A 110 -15.61 2.33 19.76
C GLU A 110 -17.08 2.09 19.39
N CYS A 111 -17.80 3.15 19.05
CA CYS A 111 -19.18 3.01 18.62
C CYS A 111 -19.26 2.43 17.21
N TRP A 112 -20.28 1.62 16.93
CA TRP A 112 -20.45 0.98 15.61
C TRP A 112 -20.48 2.00 14.45
N TRP A 113 -21.07 3.18 14.67
CA TRP A 113 -21.16 4.22 13.65
C TRP A 113 -19.82 4.95 13.47
N ASP A 114 -18.97 4.99 14.50
CA ASP A 114 -17.62 5.53 14.45
C ASP A 114 -16.77 4.64 13.53
N GLN A 115 -16.66 3.35 13.89
CA GLN A 115 -15.92 2.34 13.15
C GLN A 115 -16.37 2.22 11.68
N VAL A 116 -17.68 2.13 11.44
CA VAL A 116 -18.20 1.88 10.08
C VAL A 116 -18.25 3.17 9.26
N ILE A 117 -18.82 4.24 9.80
CA ILE A 117 -19.10 5.45 9.01
C ILE A 117 -17.90 6.39 9.05
N LEU A 118 -17.42 6.74 10.25
CA LEU A 118 -16.35 7.70 10.37
C LEU A 118 -15.01 7.10 9.92
N ASP A 119 -14.63 5.94 10.44
CA ASP A 119 -13.33 5.34 10.13
C ASP A 119 -13.33 4.70 8.75
N ILE A 120 -14.04 3.58 8.53
CA ILE A 120 -13.95 2.84 7.27
C ILE A 120 -14.32 3.71 6.06
N LEU A 121 -15.48 4.39 6.11
CA LEU A 121 -16.04 5.04 4.93
C LEU A 121 -15.47 6.44 4.69
N LEU A 122 -15.43 7.30 5.71
CA LEU A 122 -15.05 8.71 5.56
C LEU A 122 -13.53 8.92 5.65
N CYS A 123 -12.93 8.62 6.79
CA CYS A 123 -11.52 8.88 7.05
C CYS A 123 -10.62 7.93 6.22
N ASN A 124 -10.79 6.62 6.38
CA ASN A 124 -9.98 5.62 5.71
C ASN A 124 -10.26 5.65 4.20
N GLY A 125 -11.55 5.61 3.81
CA GLY A 125 -11.97 5.69 2.41
C GLY A 125 -11.51 6.96 1.70
N GLY A 126 -11.66 8.12 2.35
CA GLY A 126 -11.19 9.40 1.83
C GLY A 126 -9.67 9.46 1.69
N GLY A 127 -8.94 8.95 2.69
CA GLY A 127 -7.48 8.85 2.66
C GLY A 127 -7.00 7.95 1.52
N ILE A 128 -7.59 6.77 1.37
CA ILE A 128 -7.29 5.85 0.27
C ILE A 128 -7.53 6.52 -1.09
N TRP A 129 -8.68 7.19 -1.26
CA TRP A 129 -8.97 7.92 -2.49
C TRP A 129 -7.89 8.96 -2.81
N LEU A 130 -7.53 9.80 -1.83
CA LEU A 130 -6.51 10.83 -2.02
C LEU A 130 -5.15 10.22 -2.38
N GLY A 131 -4.70 9.20 -1.64
CA GLY A 131 -3.42 8.54 -1.89
C GLY A 131 -3.36 7.91 -3.29
N MET A 132 -4.46 7.32 -3.76
CA MET A 132 -4.56 6.75 -5.10
C MET A 132 -4.62 7.83 -6.20
N VAL A 133 -5.28 8.97 -5.97
CA VAL A 133 -5.24 10.12 -6.88
C VAL A 133 -3.81 10.64 -7.04
N VAL A 134 -3.08 10.77 -5.93
CA VAL A 134 -1.67 11.17 -5.96
C VAL A 134 -0.82 10.13 -6.70
N CYS A 135 -1.07 8.83 -6.51
CA CYS A 135 -0.39 7.78 -7.29
C CYS A 135 -0.61 7.96 -8.80
N ARG A 136 -1.86 8.12 -9.25
CA ARG A 136 -2.18 8.33 -10.67
C ARG A 136 -1.51 9.58 -11.23
N PHE A 137 -1.49 10.66 -10.46
CA PHE A 137 -0.79 11.89 -10.83
C PHE A 137 0.72 11.68 -11.01
N LEU A 138 1.35 10.87 -10.16
CA LEU A 138 2.77 10.54 -10.26
C LEU A 138 3.08 9.52 -11.36
N GLU A 139 2.17 8.59 -11.67
CA GLU A 139 2.31 7.56 -12.72
C GLU A 139 2.26 8.14 -14.14
N MET A 140 1.34 9.08 -14.39
CA MET A 140 1.15 9.66 -15.74
C MET A 140 2.25 10.65 -16.13
N ARG A 141 3.28 10.85 -15.30
CA ARG A 141 4.22 11.96 -15.46
C ARG A 141 5.53 11.56 -16.10
N THR A 142 5.85 12.21 -17.22
CA THR A 142 7.17 12.14 -17.87
C THR A 142 8.11 13.20 -17.29
N TYR A 143 9.32 12.77 -16.88
CA TYR A 143 10.33 13.67 -16.32
C TYR A 143 11.22 14.23 -17.42
N HIS A 144 10.96 15.48 -17.83
CA HIS A 144 11.91 16.25 -18.63
C HIS A 144 12.88 16.99 -17.71
N TRP A 145 14.17 16.63 -17.77
CA TRP A 145 15.24 17.26 -17.00
C TRP A 145 15.73 18.55 -17.68
N ALA A 146 14.86 19.56 -17.80
CA ALA A 146 15.25 20.89 -18.28
C ALA A 146 15.98 21.68 -17.16
N SER A 147 16.95 22.52 -17.55
CA SER A 147 17.73 23.34 -16.62
C SER A 147 16.87 24.48 -16.05
N PHE A 148 17.11 24.86 -14.80
CA PHE A 148 16.42 25.98 -14.15
C PHE A 148 16.63 27.31 -14.91
N LYS A 149 17.71 27.39 -15.69
CA LYS A 149 18.07 28.53 -16.55
C LYS A 149 17.22 28.62 -17.83
N ASP A 150 16.65 27.51 -18.27
CA ASP A 150 15.85 27.43 -19.50
C ASP A 150 14.38 27.82 -19.27
N ILE A 151 13.99 28.09 -18.02
CA ILE A 151 12.63 28.45 -17.64
C ILE A 151 12.56 29.96 -17.38
N HIS A 152 11.89 30.69 -18.26
CA HIS A 152 11.84 32.16 -18.21
C HIS A 152 10.81 32.71 -17.21
N THR A 153 9.77 31.95 -16.85
CA THR A 153 8.69 32.43 -15.97
C THR A 153 8.94 32.11 -14.50
N THR A 154 8.56 33.04 -13.61
CA THR A 154 8.64 32.85 -12.14
C THR A 154 7.76 31.68 -11.68
N THR A 155 6.54 31.58 -12.22
CA THR A 155 5.64 30.44 -11.97
C THR A 155 6.25 29.11 -12.44
N GLY A 156 6.95 29.10 -13.57
CA GLY A 156 7.66 27.92 -14.07
C GLY A 156 8.82 27.49 -13.17
N LYS A 157 9.56 28.45 -12.62
CA LYS A 157 10.64 28.21 -11.66
C LYS A 157 10.12 27.66 -10.33
N ILE A 158 9.04 28.24 -9.79
CA ILE A 158 8.38 27.75 -8.57
C ILE A 158 7.84 26.33 -8.80
N LYS A 159 7.14 26.12 -9.93
CA LYS A 159 6.68 24.79 -10.34
C LYS A 159 7.87 23.82 -10.40
N ARG A 160 8.98 24.18 -11.04
CA ARG A 160 10.18 23.32 -11.12
C ARG A 160 10.76 22.99 -9.74
N ALA A 161 10.84 23.97 -8.84
CA ALA A 161 11.33 23.78 -7.47
C ALA A 161 10.44 22.80 -6.68
N VAL A 162 9.13 22.99 -6.71
CA VAL A 162 8.17 22.07 -6.06
C VAL A 162 8.28 20.66 -6.67
N LEU A 163 8.48 20.57 -7.98
CA LEU A 163 8.61 19.29 -8.68
C LEU A 163 9.92 18.54 -8.39
N GLN A 164 10.95 19.17 -7.78
CA GLN A 164 12.13 18.44 -7.33
C GLN A 164 11.84 17.52 -6.15
N PHE A 165 10.76 17.77 -5.42
CA PHE A 165 10.30 16.92 -4.33
C PHE A 165 9.46 15.73 -4.81
N THR A 166 9.22 15.61 -6.11
CA THR A 166 8.58 14.43 -6.71
C THR A 166 9.62 13.36 -7.05
N PRO A 167 9.30 12.07 -6.92
CA PRO A 167 10.26 10.98 -7.10
C PRO A 167 10.73 10.86 -8.55
N ALA A 168 11.99 10.49 -8.78
CA ALA A 168 12.56 10.39 -10.13
C ALA A 168 11.85 9.39 -11.06
N SER A 169 11.20 8.38 -10.48
CA SER A 169 10.38 7.39 -11.21
C SER A 169 9.27 6.89 -10.28
N TRP A 170 8.08 6.64 -10.81
CA TRP A 170 6.98 6.04 -10.05
C TRP A 170 6.50 4.78 -10.75
N THR A 171 6.62 3.64 -10.08
CA THR A 171 6.33 2.32 -10.65
C THR A 171 4.88 1.93 -10.37
N TYR A 172 4.14 1.55 -11.42
CA TYR A 172 2.84 0.91 -11.30
C TYR A 172 2.97 -0.45 -10.59
N VAL A 173 2.05 -0.73 -9.66
CA VAL A 173 2.09 -1.92 -8.81
C VAL A 173 0.83 -2.74 -9.03
N ARG A 174 0.99 -4.00 -9.43
CA ARG A 174 -0.11 -4.95 -9.63
C ARG A 174 0.08 -6.13 -8.71
N TRP A 175 -0.60 -6.11 -7.56
CA TRP A 175 -0.41 -7.13 -6.51
C TRP A 175 -0.92 -8.50 -6.87
N PHE A 176 -1.98 -8.59 -7.69
CA PHE A 176 -2.60 -9.85 -8.07
C PHE A 176 -3.00 -9.85 -9.55
N ASP A 177 -2.88 -11.01 -10.17
CA ASP A 177 -3.29 -11.28 -11.56
C ASP A 177 -4.12 -12.58 -11.56
N PRO A 178 -5.19 -12.70 -12.38
CA PRO A 178 -5.98 -13.94 -12.51
C PRO A 178 -5.14 -15.22 -12.71
N LYS A 179 -3.95 -15.12 -13.32
CA LYS A 179 -3.03 -16.27 -13.52
C LYS A 179 -2.03 -16.47 -12.38
N SER A 180 -2.24 -15.85 -11.22
CA SER A 180 -1.30 -15.89 -10.10
C SER A 180 -1.26 -17.26 -9.43
N SER A 181 -0.07 -17.67 -9.00
CA SER A 181 0.12 -18.92 -8.26
C SER A 181 -0.46 -18.84 -6.85
N PHE A 182 -0.78 -20.00 -6.26
CA PHE A 182 -1.18 -20.10 -4.86
C PHE A 182 -0.14 -19.48 -3.90
N GLN A 183 1.15 -19.57 -4.24
CA GLN A 183 2.23 -18.93 -3.47
C GLN A 183 2.07 -17.41 -3.37
N ARG A 184 1.56 -16.76 -4.43
CA ARG A 184 1.31 -15.31 -4.42
C ARG A 184 0.11 -14.95 -3.54
N VAL A 185 -0.93 -15.77 -3.53
CA VAL A 185 -2.08 -15.61 -2.61
C VAL A 185 -1.62 -15.74 -1.16
N ALA A 186 -0.86 -16.80 -0.84
CA ALA A 186 -0.29 -17.00 0.49
C ALA A 186 0.63 -15.85 0.90
N GLY A 187 1.41 -15.31 -0.04
CA GLY A 187 2.23 -14.11 0.17
C GLY A 187 1.40 -12.86 0.50
N ILE A 188 0.32 -12.60 -0.23
CA ILE A 188 -0.57 -11.47 0.08
C ILE A 188 -1.22 -11.66 1.45
N TYR A 189 -1.64 -12.88 1.81
CA TYR A 189 -2.17 -13.14 3.14
C TYR A 189 -1.13 -12.92 4.24
N LEU A 190 0.12 -13.38 4.06
CA LEU A 190 1.22 -13.10 4.99
C LEU A 190 1.49 -11.60 5.13
N PHE A 191 1.43 -10.86 4.02
CA PHE A 191 1.53 -9.41 4.03
C PHE A 191 0.45 -8.77 4.90
N MET A 192 -0.80 -9.20 4.78
CA MET A 192 -1.90 -8.71 5.62
C MET A 192 -1.64 -8.97 7.11
N ILE A 193 -1.26 -10.20 7.48
CA ILE A 193 -0.97 -10.53 8.89
C ILE A 193 0.15 -9.65 9.44
N ILE A 194 1.27 -9.56 8.72
CA ILE A 194 2.43 -8.79 9.20
C ILE A 194 2.08 -7.30 9.29
N TRP A 195 1.30 -6.77 8.35
CA TRP A 195 0.82 -5.39 8.40
C TRP A 195 0.00 -5.14 9.67
N GLN A 196 -1.01 -5.96 9.92
CA GLN A 196 -1.86 -5.85 11.12
C GLN A 196 -1.04 -6.00 12.40
N LEU A 197 -0.10 -6.95 12.43
CA LEU A 197 0.77 -7.16 13.60
C LEU A 197 1.59 -5.91 13.93
N THR A 198 2.17 -5.26 12.92
CA THR A 198 2.98 -4.05 13.14
C THR A 198 2.15 -2.86 13.64
N GLU A 199 0.92 -2.73 13.18
CA GLU A 199 0.00 -1.70 13.67
C GLU A 199 -0.44 -2.03 15.09
N LEU A 200 -0.85 -3.27 15.35
CA LEU A 200 -1.26 -3.75 16.67
C LEU A 200 -0.15 -3.62 17.73
N ASN A 201 1.10 -3.91 17.36
CA ASN A 201 2.27 -3.68 18.22
C ASN A 201 2.36 -2.22 18.68
N THR A 202 2.00 -1.25 17.83
CA THR A 202 1.98 0.18 18.19
C THR A 202 1.07 0.44 19.40
N PHE A 203 -0.13 -0.14 19.37
CA PHE A 203 -1.12 0.03 20.42
C PHE A 203 -0.74 -0.71 21.70
N PHE A 204 -0.20 -1.93 21.58
CA PHE A 204 0.31 -2.66 22.74
C PHE A 204 1.47 -1.96 23.41
N LEU A 205 2.45 -1.45 22.65
CA LEU A 205 3.60 -0.74 23.21
C LEU A 205 3.16 0.48 24.02
N LYS A 206 2.25 1.32 23.49
CA LYS A 206 1.75 2.49 24.25
C LYS A 206 1.00 2.08 25.53
N HIS A 207 0.24 0.99 25.48
CA HIS A 207 -0.56 0.53 26.60
C HIS A 207 0.29 -0.10 27.71
N ILE A 208 1.30 -0.89 27.34
CA ILE A 208 2.20 -1.60 28.26
C ILE A 208 3.18 -0.64 28.92
N PHE A 209 3.78 0.26 28.14
CA PHE A 209 4.77 1.22 28.64
C PHE A 209 4.16 2.53 29.13
N VAL A 210 2.83 2.66 29.08
CA VAL A 210 2.05 3.76 29.65
C VAL A 210 2.49 5.13 29.13
N PHE A 211 2.21 5.41 27.86
CA PHE A 211 2.31 6.74 27.28
C PHE A 211 1.11 7.05 26.38
N GLN A 212 0.76 8.34 26.26
CA GLN A 212 -0.40 8.79 25.49
C GLN A 212 -0.15 8.74 23.98
N ALA A 213 -1.22 8.66 23.19
CA ALA A 213 -1.17 8.68 21.72
C ALA A 213 -0.56 9.98 21.17
N SER A 214 -0.78 11.10 21.86
CA SER A 214 -0.20 12.42 21.54
C SER A 214 1.28 12.53 21.87
N HIS A 215 1.83 11.60 22.68
CA HIS A 215 3.21 11.65 23.13
C HIS A 215 4.20 11.46 21.96
N PRO A 216 5.37 12.14 21.95
CA PRO A 216 6.40 11.97 20.93
C PRO A 216 6.81 10.54 20.63
N LEU A 217 6.85 9.67 21.64
CA LEU A 217 7.16 8.24 21.43
C LEU A 217 6.17 7.55 20.48
N SER A 218 4.89 7.93 20.51
CA SER A 218 3.85 7.36 19.64
C SER A 218 4.06 7.81 18.20
N TRP A 219 3.99 9.12 17.94
CA TRP A 219 4.02 9.63 16.57
C TRP A 219 5.41 9.53 15.92
N CYS A 220 6.51 9.70 16.67
CA CYS A 220 7.86 9.48 16.14
C CYS A 220 8.03 8.02 15.69
N ARG A 221 7.52 7.05 16.47
CA ARG A 221 7.58 5.64 16.08
C ARG A 221 6.74 5.38 14.84
N ILE A 222 5.52 5.91 14.75
CA ILE A 222 4.67 5.75 13.56
C ILE A 222 5.37 6.30 12.31
N LEU A 223 5.94 7.50 12.37
CA LEU A 223 6.69 8.08 11.25
C LEU A 223 7.93 7.25 10.89
N PHE A 224 8.64 6.76 11.90
CA PHE A 224 9.83 5.93 11.73
C PHE A 224 9.51 4.60 11.03
N ILE A 225 8.52 3.87 11.54
CA ILE A 225 8.04 2.62 10.96
C ILE A 225 7.50 2.88 9.55
N GLY A 226 6.70 3.93 9.34
CA GLY A 226 6.22 4.33 8.01
C GLY A 226 7.35 4.56 6.99
N GLY A 227 8.45 5.18 7.42
CA GLY A 227 9.65 5.38 6.60
C GLY A 227 10.36 4.07 6.23
N ILE A 228 10.41 3.09 7.14
CA ILE A 228 10.99 1.76 6.88
C ILE A 228 10.07 0.90 6.00
N THR A 229 8.75 1.07 6.14
CA THR A 229 7.75 0.32 5.38
C THR A 229 7.86 0.59 3.87
N ALA A 230 8.20 1.81 3.45
CA ALA A 230 8.29 2.15 2.03
C ALA A 230 9.25 1.26 1.19
N PRO A 231 10.55 1.13 1.54
CA PRO A 231 11.43 0.19 0.85
C PRO A 231 11.05 -1.28 1.10
N THR A 232 10.48 -1.61 2.27
CA THR A 232 10.05 -2.96 2.62
C THR A 232 8.94 -3.46 1.70
N VAL A 233 7.85 -2.70 1.55
CA VAL A 233 6.72 -3.05 0.67
C VAL A 233 7.19 -3.23 -0.77
N ARG A 234 8.11 -2.37 -1.25
CA ARG A 234 8.68 -2.51 -2.59
C ARG A 234 9.49 -3.80 -2.76
N GLN A 235 10.34 -4.14 -1.79
CA GLN A 235 11.13 -5.37 -1.83
C GLN A 235 10.24 -6.61 -1.74
N TYR A 236 9.21 -6.57 -0.90
CA TYR A 236 8.26 -7.66 -0.76
C TYR A 236 7.43 -7.87 -2.02
N TYR A 237 6.94 -6.78 -2.62
CA TYR A 237 6.26 -6.80 -3.91
C TYR A 237 7.13 -7.46 -4.99
N ALA A 238 8.39 -7.01 -5.13
CA ALA A 238 9.31 -7.60 -6.11
C ALA A 238 9.54 -9.10 -5.87
N TYR A 239 9.67 -9.53 -4.61
CA TYR A 239 9.80 -10.94 -4.25
C TYR A 239 8.56 -11.77 -4.63
N LEU A 240 7.35 -11.22 -4.49
CA LEU A 240 6.11 -11.93 -4.82
C LEU A 240 5.80 -11.96 -6.32
N THR A 241 6.20 -10.93 -7.07
CA THR A 241 5.78 -10.78 -8.47
C THR A 241 6.87 -11.13 -9.49
N ASP A 242 8.15 -10.94 -9.15
CA ASP A 242 9.24 -11.22 -10.07
C ASP A 242 9.74 -12.66 -9.92
N THR A 243 9.53 -13.47 -10.96
CA THR A 243 9.97 -14.88 -11.01
C THR A 243 11.48 -15.07 -10.89
N GLN A 244 12.28 -14.04 -11.21
CA GLN A 244 13.75 -14.06 -11.09
C GLN A 244 14.19 -13.76 -9.65
N CYS A 245 13.35 -13.09 -8.85
CA CYS A 245 13.63 -12.80 -7.46
C CYS A 245 13.42 -14.05 -6.59
N LYS A 246 14.52 -14.69 -6.16
CA LYS A 246 14.46 -15.91 -5.33
C LYS A 246 14.61 -15.66 -3.83
N ARG A 247 14.94 -14.44 -3.41
CA ARG A 247 15.24 -14.09 -2.02
C ARG A 247 14.52 -12.82 -1.61
N VAL A 248 14.04 -12.79 -0.37
CA VAL A 248 13.47 -11.59 0.23
C VAL A 248 14.57 -10.54 0.39
N GLY A 249 14.26 -9.28 0.06
CA GLY A 249 15.20 -8.18 0.22
C GLY A 249 15.57 -7.94 1.69
N THR A 250 16.78 -7.43 1.93
CA THR A 250 17.33 -7.25 3.28
C THR A 250 16.50 -6.34 4.18
N GLN A 251 15.87 -5.30 3.63
CA GLN A 251 14.99 -4.40 4.42
C GLN A 251 13.74 -5.12 4.84
N CYS A 252 13.09 -5.81 3.90
CA CYS A 252 11.88 -6.56 4.19
C CYS A 252 12.14 -7.66 5.23
N TRP A 253 13.29 -8.33 5.16
CA TRP A 253 13.67 -9.31 6.16
C TRP A 253 13.88 -8.68 7.54
N VAL A 254 14.67 -7.60 7.64
CA VAL A 254 14.89 -6.89 8.92
C VAL A 254 13.59 -6.33 9.49
N PHE A 255 12.72 -5.77 8.65
CA PHE A 255 11.40 -5.27 9.08
C PHE A 255 10.54 -6.39 9.67
N GLY A 256 10.49 -7.56 9.02
CA GLY A 256 9.79 -8.72 9.58
C GLY A 256 10.31 -9.10 10.96
N VAL A 257 11.64 -9.16 11.12
CA VAL A 257 12.27 -9.46 12.41
C VAL A 257 11.98 -8.38 13.46
N ILE A 258 11.98 -7.10 13.10
CA ILE A 258 11.58 -6.00 13.98
C ILE A 258 10.14 -6.19 14.46
N GLY A 259 9.19 -6.43 13.55
CA GLY A 259 7.79 -6.64 13.91
C GLY A 259 7.59 -7.83 14.86
N PHE A 260 8.31 -8.94 14.64
CA PHE A 260 8.30 -10.07 15.57
C PHE A 260 8.95 -9.75 16.92
N LEU A 261 10.08 -9.04 16.94
CA LEU A 261 10.74 -8.65 18.18
C LEU A 261 9.88 -7.70 19.01
N GLU A 262 9.20 -6.74 18.38
CA GLU A 262 8.23 -5.89 19.06
C GLU A 262 7.10 -6.70 19.70
N ALA A 263 6.56 -7.70 18.98
CA ALA A 263 5.54 -8.58 19.53
C ALA A 263 6.08 -9.36 20.75
N ILE A 264 7.32 -9.85 20.70
CA ILE A 264 7.97 -10.52 21.83
C ILE A 264 8.18 -9.55 23.00
N VAL A 265 8.60 -8.31 22.74
CA VAL A 265 8.73 -7.27 23.77
C VAL A 265 7.37 -7.01 24.43
N CYS A 266 6.30 -6.89 23.65
CA CYS A 266 4.93 -6.74 24.16
C CYS A 266 4.55 -7.93 25.05
N ILE A 267 4.76 -9.17 24.59
CA ILE A 267 4.43 -10.37 25.37
C ILE A 267 5.25 -10.44 26.67
N LYS A 268 6.54 -10.12 26.61
CA LYS A 268 7.44 -10.16 27.76
C LYS A 268 7.01 -9.18 28.85
N PHE A 269 6.73 -7.93 28.49
CA PHE A 269 6.42 -6.88 29.47
C PHE A 269 4.93 -6.72 29.75
N GLY A 270 4.07 -7.33 28.94
CA GLY A 270 2.62 -7.33 29.08
C GLY A 270 2.04 -8.66 29.57
N GLN A 271 2.78 -9.46 30.34
CA GLN A 271 2.33 -10.81 30.77
C GLN A 271 0.93 -10.80 31.41
N ASP A 272 0.65 -9.84 32.30
CA ASP A 272 -0.66 -9.71 32.93
C ASP A 272 -1.78 -9.40 31.93
N LEU A 273 -1.48 -8.63 30.89
CA LEU A 273 -2.42 -8.33 29.81
C LEU A 273 -2.69 -9.57 28.96
N PHE A 274 -1.63 -10.23 28.47
CA PHE A 274 -1.74 -11.40 27.61
C PHE A 274 -2.25 -12.66 28.35
N SER A 275 -2.20 -12.68 29.68
CA SER A 275 -2.85 -13.73 30.49
C SER A 275 -4.38 -13.77 30.28
N LYS A 276 -4.97 -12.65 29.87
CA LYS A 276 -6.41 -12.51 29.60
C LYS A 276 -6.77 -12.82 28.13
N THR A 277 -5.77 -13.15 27.30
CA THR A 277 -5.99 -13.38 25.87
C THR A 277 -6.84 -14.61 25.63
N GLN A 278 -7.91 -14.43 24.86
CA GLN A 278 -8.76 -15.53 24.44
C GLN A 278 -8.24 -16.10 23.12
N ILE A 279 -7.65 -17.30 23.16
CA ILE A 279 -7.06 -17.96 21.98
C ILE A 279 -8.09 -18.11 20.85
N LEU A 280 -9.36 -18.38 21.18
CA LEU A 280 -10.43 -18.46 20.20
C LEU A 280 -10.57 -17.18 19.36
N TYR A 281 -10.49 -16.00 19.98
CA TYR A 281 -10.55 -14.73 19.25
C TYR A 281 -9.35 -14.53 18.35
N VAL A 282 -8.15 -14.95 18.76
CA VAL A 282 -6.95 -14.90 17.90
C VAL A 282 -7.10 -15.81 16.69
N VAL A 283 -7.62 -17.02 16.88
CA VAL A 283 -7.87 -17.96 15.75
C VAL A 283 -8.95 -17.42 14.82
N LEU A 284 -10.07 -16.93 15.35
CA LEU A 284 -11.14 -16.33 14.56
C LEU A 284 -10.65 -15.09 13.79
N TRP A 285 -9.83 -14.25 14.43
CA TRP A 285 -9.20 -13.10 13.79
C TRP A 285 -8.37 -13.52 12.56
N LEU A 286 -7.48 -14.51 12.71
CA LEU A 286 -6.69 -15.03 11.58
C LEU A 286 -7.59 -15.57 10.46
N LEU A 287 -8.64 -16.34 10.80
CA LEU A 287 -9.59 -16.86 9.82
C LEU A 287 -10.37 -15.73 9.11
N CYS A 288 -10.77 -14.69 9.83
CA CYS A 288 -11.44 -13.52 9.26
C CYS A 288 -10.52 -12.75 8.31
N VAL A 289 -9.25 -12.54 8.68
CA VAL A 289 -8.27 -11.91 7.78
C VAL A 289 -8.05 -12.77 6.53
N ALA A 290 -7.96 -14.09 6.67
CA ALA A 290 -7.82 -15.00 5.52
C ALA A 290 -9.03 -14.93 4.59
N PHE A 291 -10.23 -15.00 5.16
CA PHE A 291 -11.49 -14.98 4.42
C PHE A 291 -11.70 -13.66 3.67
N THR A 292 -11.53 -12.53 4.35
CA THR A 292 -11.66 -11.19 3.74
C THR A 292 -10.61 -10.97 2.64
N THR A 293 -9.36 -11.40 2.86
CA THR A 293 -8.32 -11.34 1.84
C THR A 293 -8.68 -12.17 0.61
N PHE A 294 -9.18 -13.39 0.81
CA PHE A 294 -9.63 -14.25 -0.28
C PHE A 294 -10.79 -13.63 -1.07
N LEU A 295 -11.80 -13.09 -0.38
CA LEU A 295 -12.93 -12.40 -1.02
C LEU A 295 -12.47 -11.18 -1.83
N CYS A 296 -11.54 -10.39 -1.30
CA CYS A 296 -10.97 -9.25 -2.03
C CYS A 296 -10.24 -9.70 -3.29
N LEU A 297 -9.37 -10.71 -3.18
CA LEU A 297 -8.62 -11.24 -4.33
C LEU A 297 -9.55 -11.81 -5.40
N TYR A 298 -10.59 -12.54 -4.97
CA TYR A 298 -11.64 -13.04 -5.85
C TYR A 298 -12.37 -11.89 -6.56
N GLY A 299 -12.82 -10.88 -5.82
CA GLY A 299 -13.49 -9.70 -6.37
C GLY A 299 -12.61 -8.92 -7.35
N MET A 300 -11.31 -8.78 -7.06
CA MET A 300 -10.35 -8.14 -7.97
C MET A 300 -10.17 -8.92 -9.27
N VAL A 301 -10.11 -10.26 -9.22
CA VAL A 301 -10.04 -11.10 -10.42
C VAL A 301 -11.33 -11.01 -11.22
N TRP A 302 -12.48 -11.18 -10.55
CA TRP A 302 -13.78 -11.09 -11.18
C TRP A 302 -13.97 -9.76 -11.90
N TYR A 303 -13.61 -8.65 -11.24
CA TYR A 303 -13.65 -7.31 -11.83
C TYR A 303 -12.72 -7.18 -13.04
N ALA A 304 -11.48 -7.69 -12.94
CA ALA A 304 -10.53 -7.64 -14.03
C ALA A 304 -10.99 -8.45 -15.27
N GLU A 305 -11.64 -9.59 -15.06
CA GLU A 305 -12.17 -10.42 -16.16
C GLU A 305 -13.38 -9.79 -16.84
N HIS A 306 -14.31 -9.20 -16.07
CA HIS A 306 -15.57 -8.66 -16.61
C HIS A 306 -15.44 -7.23 -17.16
N TYR A 307 -14.61 -6.39 -16.54
CA TYR A 307 -14.46 -4.97 -16.90
C TYR A 307 -13.10 -4.62 -17.53
N GLY A 308 -12.05 -5.40 -17.27
CA GLY A 308 -10.72 -5.15 -17.85
C GLY A 308 -10.64 -5.37 -19.37
N HIS A 309 -11.59 -6.11 -19.95
CA HIS A 309 -11.74 -6.20 -21.41
C HIS A 309 -12.35 -4.92 -22.02
N ARG A 310 -13.17 -4.16 -21.28
CA ARG A 310 -13.88 -2.98 -21.80
C ARG A 310 -12.95 -1.79 -22.05
N GLU A 311 -11.91 -1.59 -21.25
CA GLU A 311 -10.94 -0.50 -21.44
C GLU A 311 -10.02 -0.73 -22.65
N LYS A 312 -9.64 -2.00 -22.93
CA LYS A 312 -8.84 -2.32 -24.12
C LYS A 312 -9.58 -2.03 -25.42
N THR A 313 -10.89 -2.24 -25.46
CA THR A 313 -11.70 -1.99 -26.67
C THR A 313 -11.84 -0.50 -27.00
N TYR A 314 -11.76 0.40 -26.00
CA TYR A 314 -11.80 1.85 -26.27
C TYR A 314 -10.42 2.43 -26.64
N SER A 315 -9.33 1.88 -26.12
CA SER A 315 -7.98 2.39 -26.42
C SER A 315 -7.41 1.91 -27.76
N GLU A 316 -7.90 0.79 -28.32
CA GLU A 316 -7.49 0.32 -29.67
C GLU A 316 -8.22 1.06 -30.82
N CYS A 317 -9.17 1.96 -30.52
CA CYS A 317 -9.84 2.77 -31.55
C CYS A 317 -9.15 4.11 -31.84
N ASP A 318 -8.18 4.54 -31.03
CA ASP A 318 -7.56 5.88 -31.15
C ASP A 318 -6.08 5.86 -31.55
N ASP A 319 -5.50 4.67 -31.79
CA ASP A 319 -4.09 4.50 -32.16
C ASP A 319 -3.90 4.00 -33.61
N GLY A 320 -4.78 4.47 -34.50
CA GLY A 320 -4.74 4.21 -35.93
C GLY A 320 -4.52 5.48 -36.74
N THR A 321 -3.27 5.71 -37.16
CA THR A 321 -2.85 6.58 -38.28
C THR A 321 -2.40 8.00 -37.92
N TYR A 322 -1.13 8.15 -37.51
CA TYR A 322 -0.32 9.31 -37.89
C TYR A 322 1.03 8.83 -38.41
N GLY A 323 1.11 8.59 -39.71
CA GLY A 323 2.37 8.57 -40.45
C GLY A 323 2.77 10.01 -40.84
N PRO A 324 4.07 10.31 -40.98
CA PRO A 324 4.54 11.67 -41.22
C PRO A 324 4.47 11.98 -42.72
N GLU A 325 3.56 12.85 -43.15
CA GLU A 325 3.60 13.42 -44.50
C GLU A 325 4.14 14.85 -44.50
N ILE A 326 5.12 15.01 -45.38
CA ILE A 326 5.90 16.20 -45.68
C ILE A 326 5.06 17.20 -46.49
N TRP A 327 5.31 18.46 -46.21
CA TRP A 327 4.75 19.71 -46.74
C TRP A 327 4.58 19.78 -48.28
N SER A 328 3.40 20.21 -48.74
CA SER A 328 3.29 21.05 -49.95
C SER A 328 2.00 21.88 -49.97
N HIS A 329 2.17 23.21 -49.93
CA HIS A 329 1.16 24.22 -50.27
C HIS A 329 0.71 24.09 -51.74
N ALA A 330 -0.60 24.17 -52.01
CA ALA A 330 -1.17 24.98 -53.11
C ALA A 330 -2.72 24.93 -53.16
N LYS A 331 -3.30 26.15 -53.08
CA LYS A 331 -4.54 26.67 -53.67
C LYS A 331 -5.49 25.73 -54.43
N GLY A 332 -6.80 25.92 -54.18
CA GLY A 332 -7.77 26.12 -55.28
C GLY A 332 -9.08 25.32 -55.23
N SER A 333 -10.14 26.01 -54.83
CA SER A 333 -11.52 26.01 -55.39
C SER A 333 -12.21 24.74 -55.94
N LYS A 334 -13.45 24.57 -55.42
CA LYS A 334 -14.71 24.20 -56.11
C LYS A 334 -14.85 22.80 -56.71
N GLY A 335 -16.02 22.18 -56.45
CA GLY A 335 -16.67 21.33 -57.44
C GLY A 335 -17.41 20.13 -56.84
N SER A 336 -18.72 20.27 -56.74
CA SER A 336 -19.73 19.27 -56.47
C SER A 336 -19.90 18.23 -57.59
N GLU A 337 -20.63 17.16 -57.24
CA GLU A 337 -21.52 16.32 -58.07
C GLU A 337 -21.03 14.98 -58.67
N ASP A 338 -21.78 13.95 -58.26
CA ASP A 338 -22.44 12.92 -59.05
C ASP A 338 -21.83 11.53 -59.32
N SER A 339 -22.76 10.58 -59.33
CA SER A 339 -22.64 9.15 -59.01
C SER A 339 -22.53 8.24 -60.27
N PRO A 340 -22.85 6.92 -60.26
CA PRO A 340 -22.01 5.78 -60.70
C PRO A 340 -22.56 5.16 -62.03
N PRO A 341 -22.56 3.84 -62.36
CA PRO A 341 -21.80 2.63 -61.92
C PRO A 341 -21.24 1.80 -63.12
N LYS A 342 -20.59 0.64 -62.88
CA LYS A 342 -20.70 -0.59 -63.72
C LYS A 342 -19.93 -1.82 -63.15
N HIS A 343 -20.66 -2.92 -63.00
CA HIS A 343 -20.27 -4.33 -62.74
C HIS A 343 -19.63 -5.02 -63.98
N PRO A 344 -19.37 -6.36 -64.01
CA PRO A 344 -18.72 -7.28 -63.06
C PRO A 344 -17.66 -8.18 -63.77
N GLY A 345 -16.93 -9.02 -63.03
CA GLY A 345 -16.08 -10.05 -63.65
C GLY A 345 -15.57 -11.11 -62.67
N ASN A 346 -16.23 -12.28 -62.67
CA ASN A 346 -15.77 -13.53 -62.08
C ASN A 346 -14.42 -13.97 -62.66
N HIS A 347 -13.54 -14.57 -61.85
CA HIS A 347 -12.99 -15.90 -62.13
C HIS A 347 -12.31 -16.52 -60.90
N GLU A 348 -12.48 -17.84 -60.82
CA GLU A 348 -12.22 -18.72 -59.69
C GLU A 348 -10.74 -19.09 -59.48
N SER A 349 -10.48 -19.49 -58.23
CA SER A 349 -9.61 -20.57 -57.75
C SER A 349 -8.38 -21.02 -58.56
N HIS A 350 -7.22 -21.05 -57.89
CA HIS A 350 -6.35 -22.23 -57.91
C HIS A 350 -5.55 -22.37 -56.62
N SER A 351 -5.75 -23.49 -55.92
CA SER A 351 -4.91 -23.96 -54.82
C SER A 351 -3.62 -24.58 -55.35
N SER A 352 -2.47 -24.33 -54.73
CA SER A 352 -1.38 -25.32 -54.72
C SER A 352 -0.46 -25.22 -53.48
N ARG A 353 -0.54 -26.31 -52.70
CA ARG A 353 0.45 -26.95 -51.82
C ARG A 353 1.78 -26.25 -51.44
N ARG A 354 1.95 -26.15 -50.11
CA ARG A 354 3.07 -26.64 -49.26
C ARG A 354 4.51 -26.49 -49.81
N ARG A 355 5.33 -25.72 -49.08
CA ARG A 355 6.63 -26.21 -48.59
C ARG A 355 7.09 -25.48 -47.32
N ASN A 356 7.07 -26.21 -46.22
CA ASN A 356 7.66 -25.85 -44.93
C ASN A 356 9.18 -26.01 -45.03
N ARG A 357 9.98 -25.00 -44.65
CA ARG A 357 11.44 -25.14 -44.51
C ARG A 357 11.90 -24.52 -43.20
N HIS A 358 12.09 -25.39 -42.19
CA HIS A 358 12.85 -25.09 -40.99
C HIS A 358 14.33 -24.90 -41.35
N SER A 359 14.95 -23.83 -40.82
CA SER A 359 16.39 -23.65 -40.76
C SER A 359 16.80 -23.49 -39.29
N LYS A 360 17.41 -24.53 -38.73
CA LYS A 360 18.20 -24.49 -37.49
C LYS A 360 19.64 -24.13 -37.87
N SER A 361 20.19 -23.04 -37.37
CA SER A 361 21.64 -22.80 -37.38
C SER A 361 22.22 -23.15 -36.00
N LYS A 362 23.04 -24.21 -35.97
CA LYS A 362 24.08 -24.44 -34.96
C LYS A 362 25.39 -23.94 -35.58
N VAL A 363 26.13 -23.11 -34.85
CA VAL A 363 27.54 -22.83 -35.14
C VAL A 363 28.35 -23.22 -33.90
N THR A 364 29.26 -24.17 -34.09
CA THR A 364 30.32 -24.57 -33.17
C THR A 364 31.63 -24.60 -33.93
N ASN A 365 32.73 -24.31 -33.21
CA ASN A 365 34.17 -24.34 -33.53
C ASN A 365 34.79 -22.94 -33.40
N GLY A 366 35.88 -22.69 -32.67
CA GLY A 366 36.78 -23.56 -31.90
C GLY A 366 37.97 -22.74 -31.36
N LEU A 367 38.49 -23.18 -30.21
CA LEU A 367 39.88 -23.19 -29.72
C LEU A 367 40.89 -22.10 -30.13
N GLY A 368 41.53 -21.51 -29.10
CA GLY A 368 42.86 -20.88 -29.19
C GLY A 368 43.42 -20.50 -27.82
N LYS A 369 44.35 -21.32 -27.29
CA LYS A 369 45.10 -21.12 -26.04
C LYS A 369 45.99 -19.86 -26.07
N LYS A 370 46.09 -19.17 -24.93
CA LYS A 370 47.34 -18.93 -24.21
C LYS A 370 47.04 -18.58 -22.75
#